data_AF-A0A1V5ZNN5-F1
#
_entry.id   AF-A0A1V5ZNN5-F1
#
_cell.length_a   1.000
_cell.length_b   1.000
_cell.length_c   1.000
_cell.angle_alpha   90.00
_cell.angle_beta   90.00
_cell.angle_gamma   90.00
#
_symmetry.space_group_name_H-M   'P 1'
#
loop_
_entity.id
_entity.type
_entity.pdbx_description
1 polymer ?
#
loop_
_entity_poly.entity_id
_entity_poly.type
_entity_poly.pdbx_seq_one_letter_code
_entity_poly.pdbx_strand_id
1 'polypeptide(L)'
;MRQFVNEVGASNLRVAVDFGHGAQSEKPEAPDFSGASFVLVSAPLFDLYGRPFDAHLPLSGSALDLSLLAGVPAEAVIVYDAEYSGWDDIYRDTKAIEEATRSAKT
;
A
#
# COMPACT_ATOMS: atom_id res chain seq x y z
N MET A 1 3.30 -13.52 -8.21
CA MET A 1 1.85 -13.21 -8.36
C MET A 1 1.36 -13.31 -9.81
N ARG A 2 2.00 -12.65 -10.79
CA ARG A 2 1.56 -12.71 -12.21
C ARG A 2 1.52 -14.11 -12.81
N GLN A 3 2.51 -14.95 -12.50
CA GLN A 3 2.52 -16.35 -12.93
C GLN A 3 1.29 -17.11 -12.39
N PHE A 4 0.98 -16.98 -11.11
CA PHE A 4 -0.19 -17.61 -10.49
C PHE A 4 -1.51 -17.14 -11.14
N VAL A 5 -1.68 -15.83 -11.34
CA VAL A 5 -2.88 -15.28 -11.99
C VAL A 5 -3.05 -15.83 -13.42
N ASN A 6 -1.95 -15.88 -14.18
CA ASN A 6 -1.95 -16.44 -15.53
C ASN A 6 -2.26 -17.93 -15.55
N GLU A 7 -1.72 -18.71 -14.60
CA GLU A 7 -1.95 -20.15 -14.47
C GLU A 7 -3.39 -20.49 -14.08
N VAL A 8 -4.02 -19.67 -13.23
CA VAL A 8 -5.44 -19.83 -12.88
C VAL A 8 -6.34 -19.58 -14.10
N GLY A 9 -5.96 -18.67 -15.00
CA GLY A 9 -6.65 -18.43 -16.28
C GLY A 9 -8.06 -17.85 -16.16
N ALA A 10 -8.47 -17.43 -14.95
CA ALA A 10 -9.80 -16.88 -14.70
C ALA A 10 -9.86 -15.40 -15.11
N SER A 11 -10.75 -15.07 -16.05
CA SER A 11 -10.89 -13.71 -16.61
C SER A 11 -11.40 -12.66 -15.61
N ASN A 12 -12.03 -13.10 -14.52
CA ASN A 12 -12.55 -12.26 -13.45
C ASN A 12 -11.59 -12.13 -12.25
N LEU A 13 -10.42 -12.77 -12.28
CA LEU A 13 -9.44 -12.64 -11.21
C LEU A 13 -8.80 -11.25 -11.25
N ARG A 14 -8.63 -10.63 -10.07
CA ARG A 14 -8.01 -9.31 -9.89
C ARG A 14 -6.98 -9.41 -8.77
N VAL A 15 -5.92 -8.61 -8.87
CA VAL A 15 -4.85 -8.57 -7.88
C VAL A 15 -4.99 -7.34 -7.01
N ALA A 16 -4.95 -7.55 -5.71
CA ALA A 16 -4.78 -6.50 -4.72
C ALA A 16 -3.35 -6.59 -4.16
N VAL A 17 -2.66 -5.46 -4.09
CA VAL A 17 -1.33 -5.37 -3.46
C VAL A 17 -1.48 -4.53 -2.20
N ASP A 18 -1.07 -5.10 -1.07
CA ASP A 18 -1.04 -4.39 0.21
C ASP A 18 0.32 -3.72 0.40
N PHE A 19 0.30 -2.39 0.51
CA PHE A 19 1.49 -1.59 0.71
C PHE A 19 2.14 -1.83 2.08
N GLY A 20 1.32 -1.96 3.13
CA GLY A 20 1.77 -2.18 4.50
C GLY A 20 2.45 -3.54 4.67
N HIS A 21 1.97 -4.58 3.98
CA HIS A 21 2.56 -5.92 4.01
C HIS A 21 3.98 -5.96 3.46
N GLY A 22 4.28 -5.18 2.43
CA GLY A 22 5.65 -5.07 1.88
C GLY A 22 6.66 -4.57 2.91
N ALA A 23 6.23 -3.72 3.84
CA ALA A 23 7.04 -3.20 4.92
C ALA A 23 7.24 -4.18 6.10
N GLN A 24 6.51 -5.29 6.13
CA GLN A 24 6.62 -6.32 7.19
C GLN A 24 7.72 -7.36 6.91
N SER A 25 8.45 -7.23 5.81
CA SER A 25 9.56 -8.13 5.47
C SER A 25 10.84 -7.78 6.24
N GLU A 26 11.64 -8.78 6.60
CA GLU A 26 13.01 -8.60 7.11
C GLU A 26 13.91 -7.80 6.14
N LYS A 27 13.56 -7.82 4.86
CA LYS A 27 14.14 -6.99 3.80
C LYS A 27 12.98 -6.28 3.10
N PRO A 28 12.60 -5.09 3.55
CA PRO A 28 11.55 -4.33 2.90
C PRO A 28 11.98 -4.05 1.46
N GLU A 29 11.20 -4.56 0.51
CA GLU A 29 11.37 -4.28 -0.92
C GLU A 29 10.22 -3.40 -1.38
N ALA A 30 10.49 -2.57 -2.40
CA ALA A 30 9.42 -1.81 -3.02
C ALA A 30 8.35 -2.76 -3.58
N PRO A 31 7.05 -2.54 -3.30
CA PRO A 31 6.00 -3.40 -3.83
C PRO A 31 5.97 -3.38 -5.37
N ASP A 32 5.84 -4.55 -6.02
CA ASP A 32 5.54 -4.63 -7.45
C ASP A 32 4.04 -4.43 -7.66
N PHE A 33 3.65 -3.21 -8.03
CA PHE A 33 2.25 -2.88 -8.34
C PHE A 33 1.81 -3.30 -9.74
N SER A 34 2.68 -3.88 -10.56
CA SER A 34 2.33 -4.17 -11.94
C SER A 34 1.28 -5.29 -12.03
N GLY A 35 0.16 -4.97 -12.67
CA GLY A 35 -1.02 -5.82 -12.73
C GLY A 35 -1.94 -5.72 -11.51
N ALA A 36 -1.63 -4.86 -10.55
CA ALA A 36 -2.53 -4.55 -9.43
C ALA A 36 -3.78 -3.83 -9.95
N SER A 37 -4.95 -4.34 -9.59
CA SER A 37 -6.23 -3.67 -9.78
C SER A 37 -6.58 -2.80 -8.57
N PHE A 38 -6.08 -3.20 -7.40
CA PHE A 38 -6.25 -2.48 -6.14
C PHE A 38 -4.91 -2.36 -5.44
N VAL A 39 -4.67 -1.21 -4.80
CA VAL A 39 -3.54 -0.98 -3.91
C VAL A 39 -4.09 -0.58 -2.55
N LEU A 40 -3.94 -1.45 -1.56
CA LEU A 40 -4.40 -1.20 -0.20
C LEU A 40 -3.29 -0.45 0.53
N VAL A 41 -3.67 0.62 1.23
CA VAL A 41 -2.72 1.52 1.87
C VAL A 41 -3.02 1.63 3.36
N SER A 42 -2.06 1.17 4.15
CA SER A 42 -2.04 1.18 5.61
C SER A 42 -0.59 1.01 6.09
N ALA A 43 -0.33 1.27 7.37
CA ALA A 43 0.97 1.07 7.99
C ALA A 43 0.95 -0.12 8.98
N PRO A 44 2.02 -0.93 9.04
CA PRO A 44 2.16 -1.90 10.11
C PRO A 44 2.54 -1.20 11.42
N LEU A 45 2.35 -1.91 12.53
CA LEU A 45 2.92 -1.53 13.82
C LEU A 45 4.25 -2.26 14.00
N PHE A 46 5.26 -1.58 14.55
CA PHE A 46 6.52 -2.23 14.94
C PHE A 46 6.62 -2.26 16.48
N ASP A 47 6.98 -3.41 17.05
CA ASP A 47 7.32 -3.48 18.47
C ASP A 47 8.68 -2.84 18.78
N LEU A 48 9.04 -2.83 20.07
CA LEU A 48 10.33 -2.31 20.55
C LEU A 48 11.55 -3.06 20.00
N TYR A 49 11.35 -4.22 19.37
CA TYR A 49 12.39 -5.02 18.74
C TYR A 49 12.36 -4.92 17.21
N GLY A 50 11.52 -4.04 16.64
CA GLY A 50 11.37 -3.86 15.21
C GLY A 50 10.60 -5.00 14.53
N ARG A 51 9.86 -5.82 15.28
CA ARG A 51 9.01 -6.86 14.68
C ARG A 51 7.73 -6.23 14.16
N PRO A 52 7.34 -6.51 12.90
CA PRO A 52 6.13 -5.96 12.33
C PRO A 52 4.89 -6.73 12.80
N PHE A 53 3.79 -6.00 12.91
CA PHE A 53 2.43 -6.50 13.13
C PHE A 53 1.51 -5.91 12.07
N ASP A 54 0.63 -6.75 11.55
CA ASP A 54 -0.41 -6.36 10.60
C ASP A 54 -1.53 -5.61 11.33
N ALA A 55 -1.29 -4.33 11.60
CA ALA A 55 -2.10 -3.49 12.47
C ALA A 55 -2.97 -2.48 11.73
N HIS A 56 -2.80 -2.34 10.40
CA HIS A 56 -3.59 -1.45 9.56
C HIS A 56 -3.69 -0.03 10.14
N LEU A 57 -2.57 0.59 10.49
CA LEU A 57 -2.54 1.93 11.07
C LEU A 57 -2.57 3.02 9.97
N PRO A 58 -2.96 4.26 10.30
CA PRO A 58 -2.83 5.38 9.36
C PRO A 58 -1.41 5.52 8.81
N LEU A 59 -1.29 5.86 7.53
CA LEU A 59 -0.01 6.06 6.86
C LEU A 59 0.67 7.35 7.28
N SER A 60 -0.12 8.39 7.52
CA SER A 60 0.38 9.71 7.88
C SER A 60 1.07 9.67 9.25
N GLY A 61 2.35 10.02 9.26
CA GLY A 61 3.19 9.90 10.45
C GLY A 61 3.80 8.51 10.68
N SER A 62 3.56 7.55 9.78
CA SER A 62 4.34 6.32 9.75
C SER A 62 5.77 6.58 9.27
N ALA A 63 6.67 5.64 9.55
CA ALA A 63 8.06 5.68 9.05
C ALA A 63 8.20 5.08 7.63
N LEU A 64 7.09 4.78 6.95
CA LEU A 64 7.13 4.18 5.62
C LEU A 64 7.56 5.18 4.54
N ASP A 65 8.31 4.70 3.56
CA ASP A 65 8.64 5.48 2.38
C ASP A 65 7.44 5.55 1.43
N LEU A 66 6.62 6.59 1.60
CA LEU A 66 5.44 6.81 0.77
C LEU A 66 5.78 7.13 -0.68
N SER A 67 7.02 7.53 -1.01
CA SER A 67 7.41 7.83 -2.39
C SER A 67 7.28 6.61 -3.31
N LEU A 68 7.30 5.39 -2.74
CA LEU A 68 7.05 4.14 -3.44
C LEU A 68 5.66 4.09 -4.08
N LEU A 69 4.67 4.81 -3.55
CA LEU A 69 3.33 4.92 -4.15
C LEU A 69 3.34 5.62 -5.52
N ALA A 70 4.43 6.26 -5.91
CA ALA A 70 4.63 6.75 -7.27
C ALA A 70 4.56 5.63 -8.33
N GLY A 71 4.86 4.38 -7.95
CA GLY A 71 4.79 3.23 -8.84
C GLY A 71 3.39 2.65 -9.07
N VAL A 72 2.35 3.21 -8.43
CA VAL A 72 0.97 2.72 -8.56
C VAL A 72 0.44 2.98 -9.98
N PRO A 73 -0.06 1.96 -10.70
CA PRO A 73 -0.65 2.13 -12.02
C PRO A 73 -1.81 3.13 -11.99
N ALA A 74 -1.96 3.94 -13.04
CA ALA A 74 -2.98 4.98 -13.10
C ALA A 74 -4.41 4.41 -13.07
N GLU A 75 -4.58 3.17 -13.51
CA GLU A 75 -5.83 2.42 -13.52
C GLU A 75 -6.13 1.67 -12.21
N ALA A 76 -5.15 1.55 -11.31
CA ALA A 76 -5.34 0.88 -10.04
C ALA A 76 -6.16 1.74 -9.08
N VAL A 77 -7.05 1.12 -8.33
CA VAL A 77 -7.83 1.79 -7.28
C VAL A 77 -7.03 1.78 -5.98
N ILE A 78 -6.74 2.95 -5.44
CA ILE A 78 -6.16 3.07 -4.09
C ILE A 78 -7.27 2.91 -3.06
N VAL A 79 -7.09 1.96 -2.14
CA VAL A 79 -8.04 1.58 -1.09
C VAL A 79 -7.45 1.96 0.26
N TYR A 80 -8.16 2.81 1.00
CA TYR A 80 -7.80 3.22 2.35
C TYR A 80 -8.13 2.08 3.30
N ASP A 81 -7.10 1.39 3.77
CA ASP A 81 -7.24 0.13 4.49
C ASP A 81 -6.75 0.22 5.93
N ALA A 82 -6.66 1.43 6.47
CA ALA A 82 -6.29 1.67 7.85
C ALA A 82 -7.51 1.77 8.78
N GLU A 83 -7.31 1.39 10.04
CA GLU A 83 -8.19 1.68 11.16
C GLU A 83 -7.98 3.13 11.62
N TYR A 84 -8.88 4.01 11.17
CA TYR A 84 -8.84 5.43 11.48
C TYR A 84 -9.55 5.75 12.79
N SER A 85 -8.97 6.64 13.60
CA SER A 85 -9.64 7.12 14.83
C SER A 85 -10.71 8.18 14.53
N GLY A 86 -10.64 8.81 13.35
CA GLY A 86 -11.59 9.80 12.88
C GLY A 86 -11.23 10.40 11.52
N TRP A 87 -12.04 11.37 11.09
CA TRP A 87 -11.90 12.01 9.77
C TRP A 87 -10.59 12.77 9.56
N ASP A 88 -9.97 13.26 10.64
CA ASP A 88 -8.69 13.97 10.56
C ASP A 88 -7.54 13.03 10.15
N ASP A 89 -7.59 11.75 10.53
CA ASP A 89 -6.60 10.76 10.10
C ASP A 89 -6.79 10.42 8.62
N ILE A 90 -8.04 10.23 8.20
CA ILE A 90 -8.39 10.00 6.79
C ILE A 90 -7.88 11.16 5.93
N TYR A 91 -8.15 12.41 6.34
CA TYR A 91 -7.73 13.59 5.60
C TYR A 91 -6.19 13.68 5.47
N ARG A 92 -5.46 13.40 6.55
CA ARG A 92 -3.98 13.42 6.55
C ARG A 92 -3.41 12.33 5.64
N ASP A 93 -3.96 11.12 5.69
CA ASP A 93 -3.58 10.04 4.77
C ASP A 93 -3.86 10.40 3.32
N THR A 94 -5.06 10.93 3.02
CA THR A 94 -5.41 11.38 1.67
C THR A 94 -4.39 12.36 1.13
N LYS A 95 -3.97 13.35 1.92
CA LYS A 95 -2.98 14.34 1.47
C LYS A 95 -1.60 13.72 1.24
N ALA A 96 -1.15 12.84 2.12
CA ALA A 96 0.13 12.14 1.97
C ALA A 96 0.15 11.25 0.72
N ILE A 97 -0.94 10.52 0.45
CA ILE A 97 -1.10 9.66 -0.74
C ILE A 97 -1.17 10.50 -2.01
N GLU A 98 -1.94 11.59 -2.01
CA GLU A 98 -2.04 12.52 -3.15
C GLU A 98 -0.68 13.12 -3.52
N GLU A 99 0.12 13.50 -2.52
CA GLU A 99 1.46 14.04 -2.72
C GLU A 99 2.42 12.99 -3.29
N ALA A 100 2.43 11.80 -2.71
CA ALA A 100 3.27 10.69 -3.15
C ALA A 100 2.96 10.23 -4.59
N THR A 101 1.69 10.16 -4.96
CA THR A 101 1.25 9.69 -6.28
C THR A 101 1.35 10.76 -7.37
N ARG A 102 1.41 12.05 -7.01
CA ARG A 102 1.56 13.16 -7.97
C ARG A 102 2.99 13.29 -8.50
N SER A 103 3.99 13.03 -7.66
CA SER A 103 5.42 13.11 -8.02
C SER A 103 5.83 12.14 -9.14
N ALA A 104 4.98 11.17 -9.47
CA ALA A 104 5.17 10.22 -10.57
C ALA A 104 4.73 10.74 -11.95
N LYS A 105 3.97 11.84 -12.00
CA LYS A 105 3.30 12.35 -13.22
C LYS A 105 4.01 13.55 -13.87
N THR A 106 5.18 13.93 -13.35
CA THR A 106 6.09 14.96 -13.90
C THR A 106 7.39 14.33 -14.34
#